data_AF-A0A535EBR6-F1
#
_entry.id   AF-A0A535EBR6-F1
#
_cell.length_a   1.000
_cell.length_b   1.000
_cell.length_c   1.000
_cell.angle_alpha   90.00
_cell.angle_beta   90.00
_cell.angle_gamma   90.00
#
_symmetry.space_group_name_H-M   'P 1'
#
loop_
_entity.id
_entity.type
_entity.pdbx_description
1 polymer ?
#
loop_
_entity_poly.entity_id
_entity_poly.type
_entity_poly.pdbx_seq_one_letter_code
_entity_poly.pdbx_strand_id
1 'polypeptide(L)' 'METIQEVEERLAAEGFEYVRFEQPDLHGLSRGKTVPLRHFGHYAEHGLNFLGGLLGLDAQGGVASGTGYLEERN' A
#
# COMPACT_ATOMS: atom_id res chain seq x y z
N MET A 1 15.96 -9.89 -12.55
CA MET A 1 14.95 -9.13 -11.77
C MET A 1 15.65 -8.79 -10.47
N GLU A 2 15.68 -7.52 -10.07
CA GLU A 2 16.38 -7.11 -8.84
C GLU A 2 15.72 -7.78 -7.63
N THR A 3 16.53 -8.22 -6.67
CA THR A 3 16.07 -8.66 -5.34
C THR A 3 15.63 -7.45 -4.51
N ILE A 4 14.88 -7.69 -3.42
CA ILE A 4 14.50 -6.63 -2.48
C ILE A 4 15.75 -5.92 -1.94
N GLN A 5 16.80 -6.68 -1.61
CA GLN A 5 18.05 -6.12 -1.12
C GLN A 5 18.73 -5.24 -2.18
N GLU A 6 18.81 -5.69 -3.43
CA GLU A 6 19.39 -4.89 -4.54
C GLU A 6 18.63 -3.56 -4.74
N VAL A 7 17.30 -3.59 -4.61
CA VAL A 7 16.48 -2.36 -4.67
C VAL A 7 16.76 -1.44 -3.49
N GLU A 8 16.86 -1.96 -2.26
CA GLU A 8 17.15 -1.16 -1.07
C GLU A 8 18.51 -0.47 -1.16
N GLU A 9 19.55 -1.21 -1.57
CA GLU A 9 20.91 -0.69 -1.75
C GLU A 9 20.96 0.39 -2.83
N ARG A 10 20.30 0.18 -3.97
CA ARG A 10 20.19 1.18 -5.03
C ARG A 10 19.50 2.46 -4.53
N LEU A 11 18.34 2.33 -3.89
CA LEU A 11 17.60 3.48 -3.37
C LEU A 11 18.43 4.29 -2.35
N ALA A 12 19.20 3.59 -1.50
CA ALA A 12 20.08 4.26 -0.55
C ALA A 12 21.25 4.97 -1.24
N ALA A 13 21.87 4.33 -2.25
CA ALA A 13 22.97 4.91 -3.02
C ALA A 13 22.54 6.14 -3.83
N GLU A 14 21.29 6.18 -4.31
CA GLU A 14 20.70 7.33 -5.00
C GLU A 14 20.23 8.44 -4.05
N GLY A 15 20.31 8.22 -2.73
CA GLY A 15 20.01 9.24 -1.71
C GLY A 15 18.52 9.38 -1.37
N PHE A 16 17.69 8.37 -1.65
CA PHE A 16 16.30 8.40 -1.22
C PHE A 16 16.17 8.22 0.29
N GLU A 17 15.34 9.05 0.92
CA GLU A 17 15.08 8.96 2.38
C GLU A 17 13.79 8.21 2.70
N TYR A 18 12.84 8.18 1.76
CA TYR A 18 11.51 7.62 1.93
C TYR A 18 11.06 6.87 0.68
N VAL A 19 10.21 5.87 0.89
CA VAL A 19 9.53 5.12 -0.16
C VAL A 19 8.03 5.11 0.10
N ARG A 20 7.24 5.08 -0.96
CA ARG A 20 5.78 4.94 -0.88
C ARG A 20 5.37 3.56 -1.36
N PHE A 21 4.83 2.76 -0.47
CA PHE A 21 4.11 1.54 -0.83
C PHE A 21 2.72 1.92 -1.31
N GLU A 22 2.32 1.44 -2.48
CA GLU A 22 1.09 1.85 -3.14
C GLU A 22 0.32 0.66 -3.70
N GLN A 23 -1.01 0.72 -3.62
CA GLN A 23 -1.94 -0.20 -4.26
C GLN A 23 -3.24 0.53 -4.63
N PRO A 24 -4.02 0.04 -5.62
CA PRO A 24 -5.37 0.54 -5.86
C PRO A 24 -6.33 0.10 -4.74
N ASP A 25 -7.31 0.94 -4.43
CA ASP A 25 -8.50 0.54 -3.65
C ASP A 25 -9.58 -0.10 -4.53
N LEU A 26 -10.70 -0.50 -3.93
CA LEU A 26 -11.82 -1.13 -4.65
C LEU A 26 -12.52 -0.19 -5.66
N HIS A 27 -12.26 1.12 -5.61
CA HIS A 27 -12.73 2.11 -6.58
C HIS A 27 -11.63 2.50 -7.58
N GLY A 28 -10.47 1.83 -7.54
CA GLY A 28 -9.32 2.06 -8.42
C GLY A 28 -8.46 3.28 -8.05
N LEU A 29 -8.67 3.88 -6.88
CA LEU A 29 -7.89 5.04 -6.44
C LEU A 29 -6.55 4.58 -5.82
N SER A 30 -5.49 5.34 -6.09
CA SER A 30 -4.17 5.11 -5.51
C SER A 30 -4.18 5.36 -3.99
N ARG A 31 -3.91 4.31 -3.21
CA ARG A 31 -3.73 4.36 -1.75
C ARG A 31 -2.32 3.93 -1.40
N GLY A 32 -1.68 4.67 -0.51
CA GLY A 32 -0.31 4.34 -0.15
C GLY A 32 0.13 4.93 1.18
N LYS A 33 1.25 4.42 1.66
CA LYS A 33 1.91 4.86 2.89
C LYS A 33 3.37 5.17 2.58
N THR A 34 3.77 6.38 2.93
CA THR A 34 5.17 6.80 2.86
C THR A 34 5.88 6.34 4.13
N VAL A 35 6.95 5.56 3.97
CA VAL A 35 7.75 5.04 5.06
C VAL A 35 9.22 5.43 4.86
N PRO A 36 9.99 5.63 5.94
CA PRO A 36 11.44 5.81 5.83
C PRO A 36 12.10 4.63 5.11
N LEU A 37 13.10 4.90 4.25
CA LEU A 37 13.77 3.88 3.42
C LEU A 37 14.32 2.72 4.26
N ARG A 38 14.85 3.00 5.47
CA ARG A 38 15.36 1.98 6.40
C ARG A 38 14.34 0.90 6.83
N HIS A 39 13.05 1.08 6.53
CA HIS A 39 11.99 0.11 6.80
C HIS A 39 11.50 -0.60 5.53
N PHE A 40 12.07 -0.28 4.37
CA PHE A 40 11.67 -0.83 3.09
C PHE A 40 11.79 -2.35 3.06
N GLY A 41 12.96 -2.93 3.34
CA GLY A 41 13.17 -4.37 3.28
C GLY A 41 12.15 -5.15 4.11
N HIS A 42 11.93 -4.72 5.37
CA HIS A 42 10.93 -5.32 6.23
C HIS A 42 9.52 -5.32 5.61
N TYR A 43 9.04 -4.17 5.13
CA TYR A 43 7.68 -4.07 4.57
C TYR A 43 7.54 -4.70 3.18
N ALA A 44 8.62 -4.77 2.39
CA ALA A 44 8.64 -5.46 1.12
C ALA A 44 8.51 -6.99 1.30
N GLU A 45 9.10 -7.54 2.36
CA GLU A 45 9.04 -8.98 2.67
C GLU A 45 7.79 -9.39 3.45
N HIS A 46 7.35 -8.57 4.41
CA HIS A 46 6.31 -8.94 5.38
C HIS A 46 4.96 -8.26 5.10
N GLY A 47 4.92 -7.33 4.15
CA GLY A 47 3.75 -6.52 3.85
C GLY A 47 3.58 -5.33 4.81
N LEU A 48 2.86 -4.33 4.34
CA LEU A 48 2.50 -3.14 5.09
C LEU A 48 0.99 -3.12 5.32
N ASN A 49 0.56 -3.06 6.58
CA ASN A 49 -0.85 -3.07 6.90
C ASN A 49 -1.57 -1.81 6.38
N PHE A 50 -2.83 -1.94 5.96
CA PHE A 50 -3.70 -0.82 5.63
C PHE A 50 -4.96 -0.87 6.51
N LEU A 51 -5.55 0.29 6.78
CA LEU A 51 -6.89 0.35 7.35
C LEU A 51 -7.87 -0.11 6.27
N GLY A 52 -8.67 -1.13 6.53
CA GLY A 52 -9.59 -1.71 5.53
C GLY A 52 -10.55 -0.68 4.92
N GLY A 53 -11.09 0.24 5.71
CA GLY A 53 -11.95 1.31 5.21
C GLY A 53 -11.28 2.23 4.20
N LEU A 54 -9.96 2.43 4.27
CA LEU A 54 -9.21 3.22 3.27
C LEU A 54 -9.15 2.51 1.90
N LEU A 55 -9.21 1.17 1.90
CA LEU A 55 -9.17 0.36 0.69
C LEU A 55 -10.57 -0.02 0.17
N GLY A 56 -11.61 0.14 0.96
CA GLY A 56 -12.96 -0.31 0.60
C GLY A 56 -14.01 0.78 0.46
N LEU A 57 -13.73 2.00 0.94
CA LEU A 57 -14.67 3.12 0.89
C LEU A 57 -14.19 4.21 -0.07
N ASP A 58 -15.13 4.82 -0.79
CA ASP A 58 -14.88 6.07 -1.51
C ASP A 58 -14.74 7.26 -0.54
N ALA A 59 -14.49 8.46 -1.08
CA ALA A 59 -14.33 9.68 -0.29
C ALA A 59 -15.58 10.10 0.51
N GLN A 60 -16.76 9.59 0.16
CA GLN A 60 -18.05 9.84 0.81
C GLN A 60 -18.46 8.70 1.76
N GLY A 61 -17.64 7.65 1.89
CA GLY A 61 -17.95 6.47 2.70
C GLY A 61 -18.76 5.40 1.96
N GLY A 62 -18.87 5.49 0.64
CA GLY A 62 -19.55 4.51 -0.20
C GLY A 62 -18.73 3.23 -0.38
N VAL A 63 -19.39 2.08 -0.16
CA VAL A 63 -18.82 0.74 -0.37
C VAL A 63 -18.85 0.41 -1.86
N ALA A 64 -17.75 -0.13 -2.39
CA ALA A 64 -17.69 -0.62 -3.77
C ALA A 64 -18.55 -1.90 -3.94
N SER A 65 -19.50 -1.86 -4.87
CA SER A 65 -20.42 -2.98 -5.14
C SER A 65 -19.74 -4.14 -5.88
N GLY A 66 -20.19 -5.36 -5.63
CA GLY A 66 -19.71 -6.59 -6.27
C GLY A 66 -18.36 -7.07 -5.74
N THR A 67 -17.93 -6.59 -4.57
CA THR A 67 -16.60 -6.88 -4.00
C THR A 67 -16.66 -7.85 -2.83
N GLY A 68 -17.84 -8.13 -2.27
CA GLY A 68 -18.02 -8.88 -1.03
C GLY A 68 -17.56 -8.15 0.23
N TYR A 69 -17.05 -6.91 0.13
CA TYR A 69 -16.63 -6.12 1.28
C TYR A 69 -17.83 -5.31 1.81
N LEU A 70 -18.28 -5.57 3.04
CA LEU A 70 -19.39 -4.84 3.70
C LEU A 70 -20.70 -4.82 2.89
N GLU A 71 -21.00 -5.91 2.18
CA GLU A 71 -22.21 -6.05 1.38
C GLU A 71 -23.34 -6.77 2.12
N GLU A 72 -23.06 -7.35 3.28
CA GLU A 72 -24.04 -8.06 4.09
C GLU A 72 -25.13 -7.12 4.61
N ARG A 73 -26.39 -7.58 4.53
CA ARG A 73 -27.57 -6.87 5.03
C ARG A 73 -28.18 -7.68 6.18
N ASN A 74 -28.50 -7.00 7.28
CA ASN A 74 -29.29 -7.55 8.39
C ASN A 74 -30.77 -7.65 8.03
#